data_AF-B5JYI0-F1
#
_entry.id   AF-B5JYI0-F1
#
_cell.length_a   1.000
_cell.length_b   1.000
_cell.length_c   1.000
_cell.angle_alpha   90.00
_cell.angle_beta   90.00
_cell.angle_gamma   90.00
#
_symmetry.space_group_name_H-M   'P 1'
#
loop_
_entity.id
_entity.type
_entity.pdbx_description
1 polymer ?
#
loop_
_entity_poly.entity_id
_entity_poly.type
_entity_poly.pdbx_seq_one_letter_code
_entity_poly.pdbx_strand_id
1 'polypeptide(L)'
;MQSGNHDWQSRKGWESAQIRSNAKRGVYGFWFMAVFWNAISTPVLFAIPDELKSGNWAILVALLFPIAGLFIIYKAVQATRAYRHYGQVLLELDPYPAAIGGHMGATVDISRLAYSDATAAESDILVKLECVYSYVSGSGKNRSRRERIQWAEQGRPHIGLAGQGTRLSFRFDVPEGLPEADVEQSGEYHFWRLTLKVDIDGVDLERHYNIPAFSSSEQSRHIRYDLSQPVREERERESEEARMAIASGQFDIPGLSRAMQYEDFGSSIKMVFPMFRNKVLSLVAAVFAGGFSFASYKMIELASDGGAFGIFIALFCLPFAIVAVISTLVTLYLPFNRLVVTIDAQGIKALRSWMYIPIKIHRRALSEIKNLNIKRTGSTGEGVDKIEHYKVLATDQKGQTIPIALDLDGRDVSQHFCDYLAKRIGVVVKQDTPKA
;
A
#
# COMPACT_ATOMS: atom_id res chain seq x y z
N MET A 1 24.13 16.88 19.49
CA MET A 1 24.29 15.41 19.36
C MET A 1 25.18 15.19 18.16
N GLN A 2 26.22 14.38 18.31
CA GLN A 2 27.34 14.25 17.37
C GLN A 2 26.83 13.85 15.98
N SER A 3 27.02 14.72 14.98
CA SER A 3 27.01 14.36 13.57
C SER A 3 28.20 13.44 13.35
N GLY A 4 27.98 12.13 13.51
CA GLY A 4 28.93 11.12 13.11
C GLY A 4 29.15 11.27 11.62
N ASN A 5 30.27 11.92 11.25
CA ASN A 5 30.80 11.98 9.90
C ASN A 5 31.23 10.57 9.49
N HIS A 6 30.25 9.66 9.37
CA HIS A 6 30.45 8.38 8.74
C HIS A 6 30.74 8.68 7.29
N ASP A 7 31.85 8.14 6.79
CA ASP A 7 32.21 8.16 5.38
C ASP A 7 31.18 7.35 4.60
N TRP A 8 30.00 7.93 4.38
CA TRP A 8 28.88 7.32 3.67
C TRP A 8 29.24 7.09 2.19
N GLN A 9 30.25 7.80 1.68
CA GLN A 9 30.80 7.61 0.33
C GLN A 9 31.58 6.30 0.19
N SER A 10 32.09 5.74 1.30
CA SER A 10 32.70 4.39 1.30
C SER A 10 31.70 3.27 1.00
N ARG A 11 30.39 3.54 1.10
CA ARG A 11 29.35 2.55 0.80
C ARG A 11 29.25 2.30 -0.70
N LYS A 12 29.26 1.01 -1.06
CA LYS A 12 29.09 0.58 -2.44
C LYS A 12 27.78 1.07 -3.07
N GLY A 13 27.87 1.79 -4.17
CA GLY A 13 26.76 2.43 -4.88
C GLY A 13 26.54 3.90 -4.52
N TRP A 14 27.21 4.41 -3.48
CA TRP A 14 27.17 5.80 -3.03
C TRP A 14 28.51 6.51 -3.18
N GLU A 15 29.46 5.97 -3.94
CA GLU A 15 30.81 6.52 -4.09
C GLU A 15 30.84 7.80 -4.96
N SER A 16 29.80 8.03 -5.75
CA SER A 16 29.69 9.18 -6.65
C SER A 16 28.23 9.61 -6.81
N ALA A 17 28.03 10.80 -7.38
CA ALA A 17 26.70 11.30 -7.76
C ALA A 17 25.99 10.40 -8.80
N GLN A 18 26.75 9.54 -9.49
CA GLN A 18 26.21 8.57 -10.45
C GLN A 18 25.88 7.24 -9.78
N ILE A 19 24.60 6.96 -9.61
CA ILE A 19 24.08 5.77 -8.95
C ILE A 19 23.59 4.76 -9.98
N ARG A 20 24.02 3.50 -9.79
CA ARG A 20 23.63 2.38 -10.65
C ARG A 20 22.34 1.74 -10.17
N SER A 21 21.48 1.37 -11.12
CA SER A 21 20.25 0.62 -10.81
C SER A 21 20.52 -0.80 -10.27
N ASN A 22 19.63 -1.28 -9.40
CA ASN A 22 19.70 -2.64 -8.84
C ASN A 22 19.23 -3.76 -9.81
N ALA A 23 18.94 -3.42 -11.07
CA ALA A 23 18.28 -4.30 -12.03
C ALA A 23 19.00 -5.65 -12.24
N LYS A 24 20.33 -5.67 -12.28
CA LYS A 24 21.10 -6.92 -12.49
C LYS A 24 20.82 -7.95 -11.39
N ARG A 25 20.75 -7.52 -10.12
CA ARG A 25 20.42 -8.41 -8.99
C ARG A 25 18.98 -8.91 -9.07
N GLY A 26 18.05 -8.04 -9.48
CA GLY A 26 16.63 -8.41 -9.67
C GLY A 26 16.45 -9.53 -10.70
N VAL A 27 17.13 -9.45 -11.86
CA VAL A 27 17.08 -10.48 -12.90
C VAL A 27 17.55 -11.84 -12.37
N TYR A 28 18.67 -11.90 -11.65
CA TYR A 28 19.15 -13.15 -11.05
C TYR A 28 18.18 -13.70 -9.99
N GLY A 29 17.60 -12.82 -9.17
CA GLY A 29 16.59 -13.21 -8.18
C GLY A 29 15.36 -13.84 -8.80
N PHE A 30 14.83 -13.25 -9.88
CA PHE A 30 13.69 -13.80 -10.61
C PHE A 30 14.00 -15.15 -11.25
N TRP A 31 15.16 -15.31 -11.89
CA TRP A 31 15.55 -16.60 -12.47
C TRP A 31 15.76 -17.69 -11.41
N PHE A 32 16.38 -17.36 -10.27
CA PHE A 32 16.52 -18.30 -9.17
C PHE A 32 15.15 -18.77 -8.65
N MET A 33 14.23 -17.82 -8.39
CA MET A 33 12.87 -18.13 -7.94
C MET A 33 12.11 -18.95 -8.99
N ALA A 34 12.25 -18.62 -10.28
CA ALA A 34 11.62 -19.36 -11.37
C ALA A 34 12.08 -20.83 -11.38
N VAL A 35 13.38 -21.07 -11.34
CA VAL A 35 13.94 -22.43 -11.34
C VAL A 35 13.52 -23.19 -10.09
N PHE A 36 13.65 -22.57 -8.91
CA PHE A 36 13.29 -23.18 -7.64
C PHE A 36 11.80 -23.54 -7.55
N TRP A 37 10.90 -22.61 -7.88
CA TRP A 37 9.46 -22.83 -7.83
C TRP A 37 9.02 -23.91 -8.82
N ASN A 38 9.55 -23.89 -10.06
CA ASN A 38 9.19 -24.88 -11.06
C ASN A 38 9.75 -26.27 -10.71
N ALA A 39 10.92 -26.38 -10.07
CA ALA A 39 11.44 -27.66 -9.60
C ALA A 39 10.52 -28.33 -8.56
N ILE A 40 9.92 -27.55 -7.66
CA ILE A 40 8.96 -28.04 -6.66
C ILE A 40 7.59 -28.32 -7.27
N SER A 41 7.16 -27.48 -8.22
CA SER A 41 5.81 -27.53 -8.76
C SER A 41 5.61 -28.58 -9.86
N THR A 42 6.65 -28.94 -10.61
CA THR A 42 6.54 -29.87 -11.75
C THR A 42 6.12 -31.29 -11.36
N PRO A 43 6.61 -31.88 -10.25
CA PRO A 43 6.18 -33.21 -9.80
C PRO A 43 4.67 -33.40 -9.67
N VAL A 44 3.94 -32.34 -9.30
CA VAL A 44 2.47 -32.35 -9.19
C VAL A 44 1.82 -32.78 -10.51
N LEU A 45 2.37 -32.36 -11.65
CA LEU A 45 1.83 -32.68 -12.97
C LEU A 45 1.84 -34.19 -13.27
N PHE A 46 2.80 -34.93 -12.70
CA PHE A 46 2.89 -36.38 -12.89
C PHE A 46 1.90 -37.16 -12.03
N ALA A 47 1.40 -36.59 -10.94
CA ALA A 47 0.39 -37.21 -10.06
C ALA A 47 -1.05 -37.03 -10.57
N ILE A 48 -1.30 -36.03 -11.42
CA ILE A 48 -2.63 -35.69 -11.96
C ILE A 48 -3.32 -36.88 -12.65
N PRO A 49 -2.69 -37.64 -13.56
CA PRO A 49 -3.38 -38.69 -14.31
C PRO A 49 -3.93 -39.82 -13.42
N ASP A 50 -3.21 -40.19 -12.37
CA ASP A 50 -3.62 -41.28 -11.48
C ASP A 50 -4.70 -40.82 -10.49
N GLU A 51 -4.64 -39.57 -10.07
CA GLU A 51 -5.60 -38.96 -9.15
C GLU A 51 -6.95 -38.60 -9.82
N LEU A 52 -6.93 -38.28 -11.12
CA LEU A 52 -8.16 -38.16 -11.91
C LEU A 52 -8.82 -39.51 -12.16
N LYS A 53 -8.04 -40.57 -12.38
CA LYS A 53 -8.57 -41.95 -12.51
C LYS A 53 -9.21 -42.45 -11.23
N SER A 54 -8.71 -42.03 -10.06
CA SER A 54 -9.30 -42.35 -8.75
C SER A 54 -10.55 -41.52 -8.42
N GLY A 55 -10.97 -40.62 -9.33
CA GLY A 55 -12.15 -39.77 -9.16
C GLY A 55 -11.93 -38.54 -8.28
N ASN A 56 -10.68 -38.26 -7.88
CA ASN A 56 -10.35 -37.10 -7.06
C ASN A 56 -10.08 -35.86 -7.91
N TRP A 57 -11.17 -35.16 -8.26
CA TRP A 57 -11.14 -33.91 -9.00
C TRP A 57 -10.43 -32.75 -8.27
N ALA A 58 -10.19 -32.87 -6.97
CA ALA A 58 -9.55 -31.80 -6.19
C ALA A 58 -8.06 -31.61 -6.56
N ILE A 59 -7.43 -32.59 -7.21
CA ILE A 59 -6.06 -32.45 -7.74
C ILE A 59 -5.94 -31.31 -8.76
N LEU A 60 -7.04 -30.93 -9.42
CA LEU A 60 -7.05 -29.81 -10.37
C LEU A 60 -6.74 -28.47 -9.68
N VAL A 61 -7.01 -28.31 -8.39
CA VAL A 61 -6.60 -27.11 -7.64
C VAL A 61 -5.07 -27.03 -7.55
N ALA A 62 -4.37 -28.17 -7.54
CA ALA A 62 -2.92 -28.21 -7.51
C ALA A 62 -2.28 -27.69 -8.83
N LEU A 63 -3.02 -27.60 -9.94
CA LEU A 63 -2.56 -26.97 -11.20
C LEU A 63 -2.28 -25.46 -11.04
N LEU A 64 -2.81 -24.82 -10.00
CA LEU A 64 -2.48 -23.42 -9.70
C LEU A 64 -0.98 -23.23 -9.44
N PHE A 65 -0.28 -24.23 -8.90
CA PHE A 65 1.15 -24.16 -8.62
C PHE A 65 2.01 -24.10 -9.91
N PRO A 66 1.80 -24.98 -10.91
CA PRO A 66 2.48 -24.87 -12.20
C PRO A 66 2.14 -23.60 -12.96
N ILE A 67 0.88 -23.15 -12.91
CA ILE A 67 0.45 -21.90 -13.53
C ILE A 67 1.20 -20.71 -12.90
N ALA A 68 1.33 -20.67 -11.57
CA ALA A 68 2.15 -19.67 -10.90
C ALA A 68 3.62 -19.77 -11.31
N GLY A 69 4.15 -20.98 -11.51
CA GLY A 69 5.52 -21.21 -12.03
C GLY A 69 5.76 -20.61 -13.42
N LEU A 70 4.80 -20.77 -14.34
CA LEU A 70 4.84 -20.15 -15.67
C LEU A 70 4.79 -18.62 -15.58
N PHE A 71 3.98 -18.07 -14.68
CA PHE A 71 3.92 -16.62 -14.45
C PHE A 71 5.26 -16.06 -13.94
N ILE A 72 5.94 -16.77 -13.03
CA ILE A 72 7.27 -16.35 -12.56
C ILE A 72 8.31 -16.39 -13.69
N ILE A 73 8.28 -17.42 -14.55
CA ILE A 73 9.15 -17.49 -15.74
C ILE A 73 8.89 -16.31 -16.67
N TYR A 74 7.61 -16.00 -16.93
CA TYR A 74 7.22 -14.85 -17.75
C TYR A 74 7.81 -13.55 -17.21
N LYS A 75 7.69 -13.29 -15.89
CA LYS A 75 8.30 -12.10 -15.25
C LYS A 75 9.82 -12.10 -15.34
N ALA A 76 10.49 -13.26 -15.20
CA ALA A 76 11.94 -13.38 -15.36
C ALA A 76 12.40 -13.05 -16.79
N VAL A 77 11.65 -13.52 -17.80
CA VAL A 77 11.91 -13.22 -19.21
C VAL A 77 11.72 -11.74 -19.51
N GLN A 78 10.62 -11.13 -19.03
CA GLN A 78 10.39 -9.69 -19.16
C GLN A 78 11.54 -8.87 -18.55
N ALA A 79 11.92 -9.16 -17.31
CA ALA A 79 13.02 -8.46 -16.64
C ALA A 79 14.35 -8.62 -17.40
N THR A 80 14.59 -9.80 -17.98
CA THR A 80 15.79 -10.08 -18.78
C THR A 80 15.79 -9.29 -20.10
N ARG A 81 14.64 -9.21 -20.78
CA ARG A 81 14.47 -8.42 -22.01
C ARG A 81 14.70 -6.93 -21.73
N ALA A 82 14.08 -6.39 -20.68
CA ALA A 82 14.27 -4.99 -20.27
C ALA A 82 15.75 -4.70 -19.93
N TYR A 83 16.43 -5.61 -19.21
CA TYR A 83 17.85 -5.44 -18.90
C TYR A 83 18.75 -5.51 -20.15
N ARG A 84 18.47 -6.44 -21.07
CA ARG A 84 19.23 -6.57 -22.32
C ARG A 84 19.00 -5.40 -23.28
N HIS A 85 17.78 -4.87 -23.32
CA HIS A 85 17.40 -3.75 -24.15
C HIS A 85 18.01 -2.45 -23.62
N TYR A 86 17.66 -2.00 -22.41
CA TYR A 86 18.10 -0.70 -21.87
C TYR A 86 19.49 -0.70 -21.23
N GLY A 87 20.02 -1.88 -20.86
CA GLY A 87 21.33 -1.98 -20.23
C GLY A 87 21.39 -1.36 -18.83
N GLN A 88 22.51 -0.68 -18.56
CA GLN A 88 22.74 0.07 -17.32
C GLN A 88 22.24 1.50 -17.50
N VAL A 89 21.18 1.83 -16.77
CA VAL A 89 20.68 3.20 -16.64
C VAL A 89 21.32 3.82 -15.41
N LEU A 90 21.96 4.96 -15.60
CA LEU A 90 22.65 5.72 -14.55
C LEU A 90 21.78 6.89 -14.11
N LEU A 91 21.68 7.06 -12.80
CA LEU A 91 21.02 8.20 -12.16
C LEU A 91 22.11 9.17 -11.70
N GLU A 92 22.05 10.42 -12.11
CA GLU A 92 22.94 11.49 -11.64
C GLU A 92 22.17 12.41 -10.70
N LEU A 93 22.61 12.49 -9.43
CA LEU A 93 21.97 13.30 -8.39
C LEU A 93 22.49 14.75 -8.37
N ASP A 94 21.57 15.70 -8.16
CA ASP A 94 21.85 17.12 -7.93
C ASP A 94 20.78 17.74 -6.99
N PRO A 95 21.08 17.97 -5.71
CA PRO A 95 22.39 17.84 -5.06
C PRO A 95 22.77 16.39 -4.75
N TYR A 96 24.06 16.15 -4.55
CA TYR A 96 24.60 14.87 -4.08
C TYR A 96 25.37 15.09 -2.76
N PRO A 97 24.94 14.49 -1.65
CA PRO A 97 23.76 13.62 -1.50
C PRO A 97 22.43 14.39 -1.62
N ALA A 98 21.31 13.68 -1.74
CA ALA A 98 20.00 14.31 -1.74
C ALA A 98 19.73 15.03 -0.41
N ALA A 99 19.07 16.19 -0.47
CA ALA A 99 18.85 17.03 0.70
C ALA A 99 17.45 16.86 1.28
N ILE A 100 17.37 16.34 2.51
CA ILE A 100 16.15 16.36 3.32
C ILE A 100 15.95 17.79 3.83
N GLY A 101 14.72 18.30 3.75
CA GLY A 101 14.41 19.71 3.98
C GLY A 101 14.81 20.64 2.83
N GLY A 102 15.19 20.08 1.68
CA GLY A 102 15.63 20.81 0.51
C GLY A 102 15.15 20.11 -0.76
N HIS A 103 16.05 19.93 -1.71
CA HIS A 103 15.73 19.32 -3.00
C HIS A 103 16.40 17.95 -3.16
N MET A 104 15.66 17.03 -3.78
CA MET A 104 16.20 15.86 -4.44
C MET A 104 15.98 16.01 -5.94
N GLY A 105 16.99 16.53 -6.63
CA GLY A 105 17.02 16.57 -8.08
C GLY A 105 17.81 15.39 -8.64
N ALA A 106 17.36 14.84 -9.76
CA ALA A 106 18.17 13.90 -10.51
C ALA A 106 17.93 13.95 -12.02
N THR A 107 18.96 13.53 -12.75
CA THR A 107 18.91 13.33 -14.20
C THR A 107 19.18 11.86 -14.51
N VAL A 108 18.41 11.30 -15.44
CA VAL A 108 18.56 9.92 -15.90
C VAL A 108 18.72 9.89 -17.41
N ASP A 109 19.86 9.39 -17.87
CA ASP A 109 20.13 9.21 -19.29
C ASP A 109 19.86 7.78 -19.73
N ILE A 110 18.97 7.61 -20.69
CA ILE A 110 18.55 6.31 -21.23
C ILE A 110 18.92 6.25 -22.71
N SER A 111 20.11 5.75 -23.01
CA SER A 111 20.69 5.77 -24.37
C SER A 111 19.88 5.00 -25.42
N ARG A 112 19.08 4.02 -25.01
CA ARG A 112 18.30 3.13 -25.91
C ARG A 112 16.79 3.36 -25.82
N LEU A 113 16.37 4.50 -25.28
CA LEU A 113 14.98 4.95 -25.34
C LEU A 113 14.90 6.09 -26.34
N ALA A 114 14.23 5.87 -27.47
CA ALA A 114 14.09 6.91 -28.47
C ALA A 114 13.19 8.03 -27.93
N TYR A 115 13.54 9.28 -28.24
CA TYR A 115 12.78 10.43 -27.77
C TYR A 115 11.34 10.44 -28.31
N SER A 116 11.12 9.92 -29.53
CA SER A 116 9.79 9.76 -30.13
C SER A 116 8.89 8.86 -29.30
N ASP A 117 9.45 7.78 -28.76
CA ASP A 117 8.69 6.76 -28.05
C ASP A 117 8.38 7.25 -26.63
N ALA A 118 9.33 7.99 -26.04
CA ALA A 118 9.16 8.64 -24.74
C ALA A 118 8.19 9.83 -24.76
N THR A 119 7.95 10.46 -25.91
CA THR A 119 7.04 11.61 -26.06
C THR A 119 5.72 11.24 -26.74
N ALA A 120 5.53 9.97 -27.08
CA ALA A 120 4.30 9.45 -27.66
C ALA A 120 3.12 9.62 -26.67
N ALA A 121 1.91 9.85 -27.19
CA ALA A 121 0.71 10.04 -26.36
C ALA A 121 0.36 8.81 -25.50
N GLU A 122 0.80 7.63 -25.91
CA GLU A 122 0.57 6.36 -25.21
C GLU A 122 1.65 6.06 -24.16
N SER A 123 2.72 6.87 -24.11
CA SER A 123 3.79 6.68 -23.13
C SER A 123 3.40 7.23 -21.76
N ASP A 124 3.67 6.45 -20.71
CA ASP A 124 3.54 6.91 -19.32
C ASP A 124 4.86 6.74 -18.59
N ILE A 125 5.50 7.88 -18.28
CA ILE A 125 6.77 7.93 -17.55
C ILE A 125 6.50 8.47 -16.16
N LEU A 126 6.78 7.64 -15.16
CA LEU A 126 6.58 7.95 -13.76
C LEU A 126 7.88 7.80 -12.99
N VAL A 127 8.18 8.81 -12.18
CA VAL A 127 9.25 8.77 -11.20
C VAL A 127 8.63 8.84 -9.82
N LYS A 128 9.09 7.96 -8.93
CA LYS A 128 8.59 7.80 -7.57
C LYS A 128 9.74 7.82 -6.59
N LEU A 129 9.67 8.68 -5.58
CA LEU A 129 10.60 8.75 -4.48
C LEU A 129 9.95 8.22 -3.20
N GLU A 130 10.63 7.34 -2.47
CA GLU A 130 10.12 6.73 -1.24
C GLU A 130 11.17 6.77 -0.13
N CYS A 131 10.78 7.23 1.06
CA CYS A 131 11.51 7.01 2.31
C CYS A 131 10.98 5.72 2.96
N VAL A 132 11.82 4.69 3.03
CA VAL A 132 11.43 3.34 3.44
C VAL A 132 12.14 2.95 4.73
N TYR A 133 11.35 2.52 5.71
CA TYR A 133 11.86 1.90 6.93
C TYR A 133 11.80 0.37 6.79
N SER A 134 12.97 -0.28 6.75
CA SER A 134 13.11 -1.72 6.67
C SER A 134 13.34 -2.28 8.06
N TYR A 135 12.52 -3.24 8.49
CA TYR A 135 12.63 -3.85 9.82
C TYR A 135 12.48 -5.36 9.77
N VAL A 136 13.01 -6.05 10.77
CA VAL A 136 12.94 -7.51 10.85
C VAL A 136 11.82 -7.91 11.81
N SER A 137 10.86 -8.67 11.31
CA SER A 137 9.77 -9.23 12.10
C SER A 137 9.97 -10.73 12.36
N GLY A 138 9.57 -11.20 13.53
CA GLY A 138 9.70 -12.60 13.94
C GLY A 138 10.96 -12.89 14.77
N SER A 139 11.09 -14.10 15.29
CA SER A 139 12.23 -14.55 16.10
C SER A 139 12.85 -15.82 15.54
N GLY A 140 14.16 -15.97 15.74
CA GLY A 140 14.93 -17.15 15.32
C GLY A 140 14.89 -17.40 13.81
N LYS A 141 14.46 -18.60 13.40
CA LYS A 141 14.43 -19.06 12.00
C LYS A 141 13.30 -18.44 11.17
N ASN A 142 12.33 -17.79 11.82
CA ASN A 142 11.19 -17.16 11.16
C ASN A 142 11.36 -15.64 11.01
N ARG A 143 12.61 -15.16 10.97
CA ARG A 143 12.89 -13.75 10.71
C ARG A 143 12.55 -13.41 9.26
N SER A 144 11.66 -12.46 9.06
CA SER A 144 11.30 -11.94 7.74
C SER A 144 11.40 -10.42 7.74
N ARG A 145 12.12 -9.89 6.74
CA ARG A 145 12.29 -8.45 6.54
C ARG A 145 11.00 -7.88 5.96
N ARG A 146 10.50 -6.81 6.56
CA ARG A 146 9.34 -6.05 6.09
C ARG A 146 9.77 -4.62 5.81
N GLU A 147 9.03 -3.97 4.92
CA GLU A 147 9.22 -2.58 4.58
C GLU A 147 7.98 -1.78 4.98
N ARG A 148 8.20 -0.59 5.54
CA ARG A 148 7.15 0.38 5.82
C ARG A 148 7.55 1.70 5.18
N ILE A 149 6.74 2.17 4.25
CA ILE A 149 6.94 3.45 3.60
C ILE A 149 6.50 4.55 4.57
N GLN A 150 7.43 5.44 4.89
CA GLN A 150 7.22 6.56 5.81
C GLN A 150 6.74 7.81 5.07
N TRP A 151 7.32 8.04 3.89
CA TRP A 151 6.95 9.11 3.00
C TRP A 151 7.17 8.65 1.56
N ALA A 152 6.33 9.10 0.64
CA ALA A 152 6.54 8.87 -0.77
C ALA A 152 5.85 9.92 -1.61
N GLU A 153 6.40 10.20 -2.79
CA GLU A 153 5.85 11.11 -3.77
C GLU A 153 6.13 10.59 -5.18
N GLN A 154 5.27 10.93 -6.15
CA GLN A 154 5.45 10.54 -7.54
C GLN A 154 5.08 11.68 -8.50
N GLY A 155 5.70 11.70 -9.67
CA GLY A 155 5.40 12.67 -10.70
C GLY A 155 5.98 12.28 -12.06
N ARG A 156 5.59 13.05 -13.08
CA ARG A 156 6.05 12.86 -14.47
C ARG A 156 7.28 13.72 -14.74
N PRO A 157 8.45 13.14 -15.08
CA PRO A 157 9.66 13.91 -15.29
C PRO A 157 9.61 14.75 -16.56
N HIS A 158 10.47 15.77 -16.63
CA HIS A 158 10.71 16.48 -17.88
C HIS A 158 11.53 15.61 -18.83
N ILE A 159 11.05 15.48 -20.07
CA ILE A 159 11.65 14.63 -21.11
C ILE A 159 12.45 15.50 -22.07
N GLY A 160 13.77 15.33 -22.07
CA GLY A 160 14.71 16.00 -22.95
C GLY A 160 15.43 15.01 -23.87
N LEU A 161 16.08 15.55 -24.91
CA LEU A 161 16.93 14.78 -25.81
C LEU A 161 18.33 14.59 -25.20
N ALA A 162 18.90 13.38 -25.24
CA ALA A 162 20.29 13.11 -24.88
C ALA A 162 20.98 12.22 -25.91
N GLY A 163 21.67 12.85 -26.86
CA GLY A 163 22.36 12.14 -27.94
C GLY A 163 21.37 11.31 -28.78
N GLN A 164 21.54 9.99 -28.78
CA GLN A 164 20.61 9.04 -29.43
C GLN A 164 19.51 8.52 -28.50
N GLY A 165 19.52 8.93 -27.23
CA GLY A 165 18.56 8.50 -26.22
C GLY A 165 17.75 9.65 -25.63
N THR A 166 17.13 9.34 -24.50
CA THR A 166 16.25 10.27 -23.78
C THR A 166 16.86 10.61 -22.43
N ARG A 167 16.79 11.89 -22.05
CA ARG A 167 17.15 12.40 -20.73
C ARG A 167 15.90 12.73 -19.96
N LEU A 168 15.77 12.17 -18.77
CA LEU A 168 14.70 12.49 -17.83
C LEU A 168 15.29 13.38 -16.73
N SER A 169 14.72 14.56 -16.52
CA SER A 169 15.13 15.47 -15.45
C SER A 169 13.94 15.76 -14.54
N PHE A 170 14.17 15.67 -13.23
CA PHE A 170 13.12 15.89 -12.24
C PHE A 170 13.69 16.34 -10.89
N ARG A 171 12.87 17.07 -10.14
CA ARG A 171 13.17 17.54 -8.79
C ARG A 171 11.98 17.27 -7.88
N PHE A 172 12.27 16.76 -6.69
CA PHE A 172 11.31 16.64 -5.59
C PHE A 172 11.71 17.59 -4.47
N ASP A 173 10.71 18.23 -3.86
CA ASP A 173 10.85 18.97 -2.62
C ASP A 173 10.68 18.02 -1.44
N VAL A 174 11.77 17.71 -0.76
CA VAL A 174 11.75 16.76 0.35
C VAL A 174 11.45 17.49 1.66
N PRO A 175 10.34 17.16 2.36
CA PRO A 175 10.00 17.81 3.62
C PRO A 175 11.08 17.68 4.70
N GLU A 176 11.16 18.67 5.58
CA GLU A 176 11.98 18.59 6.79
C GLU A 176 11.44 17.52 7.77
N GLY A 177 12.32 16.97 8.61
CA GLY A 177 11.93 16.03 9.67
C GLY A 177 11.75 14.57 9.23
N LEU A 178 12.12 14.23 7.99
CA LEU A 178 12.17 12.84 7.52
C LEU A 178 13.48 12.15 7.95
N PRO A 179 13.49 10.82 8.16
CA PRO A 179 14.71 10.10 8.53
C PRO A 179 15.80 10.13 7.45
N GLU A 180 17.04 10.25 7.89
CA GLU A 180 18.22 10.14 7.03
C GLU A 180 18.42 8.70 6.53
N ALA A 181 19.16 8.55 5.43
CA ALA A 181 19.53 7.26 4.91
C ALA A 181 20.62 6.63 5.78
N ASP A 182 20.35 5.46 6.36
CA ASP A 182 21.35 4.73 7.14
C ASP A 182 22.44 4.18 6.21
N VAL A 183 23.71 4.45 6.58
CA VAL A 183 24.89 3.95 5.88
C VAL A 183 24.99 2.43 6.04
N GLU A 184 24.78 1.92 7.26
CA GLU A 184 24.75 0.49 7.55
C GLU A 184 23.32 -0.04 7.43
N GLN A 185 23.05 -0.75 6.33
CA GLN A 185 21.73 -1.33 6.06
C GLN A 185 21.66 -2.78 6.57
N SER A 186 21.90 -2.94 7.88
CA SER A 186 21.83 -4.21 8.60
C SER A 186 20.81 -4.11 9.73
N GLY A 187 20.04 -5.17 9.99
CA GLY A 187 18.96 -5.08 10.99
C GLY A 187 17.80 -4.19 10.54
N GLU A 188 17.44 -3.22 11.37
CA GLU A 188 16.43 -2.20 11.10
C GLU A 188 17.11 -0.91 10.62
N TYR A 189 16.64 -0.36 9.51
CA TYR A 189 17.26 0.82 8.91
C TYR A 189 16.31 1.60 8.01
N HIS A 190 16.62 2.86 7.78
CA HIS A 190 15.98 3.75 6.84
C HIS A 190 16.79 3.86 5.56
N PHE A 191 16.11 3.82 4.42
CA PHE A 191 16.74 4.03 3.12
C PHE A 191 15.79 4.74 2.17
N TRP A 192 16.37 5.42 1.19
CA TRP A 192 15.63 6.17 0.20
C TRP A 192 15.66 5.43 -1.14
N ARG A 193 14.47 5.17 -1.68
CA ARG A 193 14.29 4.43 -2.92
C ARG A 193 13.71 5.34 -3.99
N LEU A 194 14.45 5.51 -5.07
CA LEU A 194 13.94 6.12 -6.29
C LEU A 194 13.53 5.01 -7.28
N THR A 195 12.30 5.04 -7.74
CA THR A 195 11.78 4.13 -8.76
C THR A 195 11.44 4.93 -10.02
N LEU A 196 12.03 4.52 -11.13
CA LEU A 196 11.71 5.02 -12.47
C LEU A 196 10.93 3.94 -13.20
N LYS A 197 9.72 4.27 -13.66
CA LYS A 197 8.87 3.43 -14.50
C LYS A 197 8.62 4.15 -15.83
N VAL A 198 8.87 3.47 -16.94
CA VAL A 198 8.57 3.92 -18.30
C VAL A 198 7.72 2.82 -18.92
N ASP A 199 6.48 3.16 -19.21
CA ASP A 199 5.49 2.31 -19.88
C ASP A 199 5.33 2.84 -21.30
N ILE A 200 5.74 2.06 -22.31
CA ILE A 200 5.76 2.45 -23.71
C ILE A 200 5.41 1.26 -24.60
N ASP A 201 4.97 1.53 -25.83
CA ASP A 201 4.81 0.47 -26.82
C ASP A 201 6.16 -0.20 -27.10
N GLY A 202 6.31 -1.46 -26.65
CA GLY A 202 7.54 -2.22 -26.74
C GLY A 202 7.95 -2.89 -25.43
N VAL A 203 9.06 -2.43 -24.85
CA VAL A 203 9.65 -3.06 -23.65
C VAL A 203 9.59 -2.08 -22.50
N ASP A 204 8.78 -2.36 -21.49
CA ASP A 204 8.72 -1.49 -20.32
C ASP A 204 10.07 -1.44 -19.58
N LEU A 205 10.35 -0.29 -18.96
CA LEU A 205 11.54 -0.08 -18.15
C LEU A 205 11.13 0.26 -16.72
N GLU A 206 11.47 -0.62 -15.78
CA GLU A 206 11.37 -0.35 -14.35
C GLU A 206 12.76 -0.44 -13.69
N ARG A 207 13.15 0.59 -12.95
CA ARG A 207 14.45 0.68 -12.27
C ARG A 207 14.32 1.23 -10.87
N HIS A 208 15.00 0.57 -9.92
CA HIS A 208 15.09 1.03 -8.53
C HIS A 208 16.54 1.42 -8.19
N TYR A 209 16.68 2.56 -7.51
CA TYR A 209 17.94 3.12 -7.02
C TYR A 209 17.85 3.31 -5.50
N ASN A 210 18.94 3.00 -4.79
CA ASN A 210 19.10 3.28 -3.37
C ASN A 210 19.97 4.53 -3.26
N ILE A 211 19.39 5.66 -2.84
CA ILE A 211 20.05 6.97 -2.91
C ILE A 211 20.48 7.45 -1.52
N PRO A 212 21.63 8.14 -1.39
CA PRO A 212 22.02 8.81 -0.17
C PRO A 212 21.16 10.06 0.00
N ALA A 213 20.46 10.17 1.13
CA ALA A 213 19.67 11.33 1.49
C ALA A 213 19.94 11.70 2.95
N PHE A 214 20.34 12.95 3.19
CA PHE A 214 20.73 13.45 4.52
C PHE A 214 20.12 14.83 4.76
N SER A 215 20.01 15.23 6.03
CA SER A 215 19.49 16.55 6.39
C SER A 215 20.51 17.62 6.03
N SER A 216 20.28 18.33 4.92
CA SER A 216 21.19 19.39 4.47
C SER A 216 20.49 20.63 3.91
N SER A 217 19.15 20.62 3.74
CA SER A 217 18.35 21.72 3.17
C SER A 217 18.88 22.32 1.86
N GLU A 218 19.82 21.64 1.19
CA GLU A 218 20.43 22.10 -0.06
C GLU A 218 19.41 22.12 -1.19
N GLN A 219 19.62 23.05 -2.12
CA GLN A 219 18.77 23.23 -3.29
C GLN A 219 19.51 22.71 -4.54
N SER A 220 18.77 22.10 -5.46
CA SER A 220 19.30 21.66 -6.76
C SER A 220 19.87 22.84 -7.53
N ARG A 221 21.07 22.66 -8.12
CA ARG A 221 21.79 23.74 -8.80
C ARG A 221 21.42 23.83 -10.28
N HIS A 222 21.19 22.69 -10.92
CA HIS A 222 21.00 22.58 -12.36
C HIS A 222 19.59 22.13 -12.76
N ILE A 223 18.82 21.52 -11.84
CA ILE A 223 17.50 20.99 -12.15
C ILE A 223 16.41 21.96 -11.67
N ARG A 224 15.67 22.51 -12.63
CA ARG A 224 14.61 23.49 -12.39
C ARG A 224 13.19 22.93 -12.45
N TYR A 225 13.01 21.72 -13.01
CA TYR A 225 11.69 21.15 -13.21
C TYR A 225 11.20 20.46 -11.94
N ASP A 226 10.24 21.12 -11.28
CA ASP A 226 9.63 20.69 -10.03
C ASP A 226 8.48 19.70 -10.29
N LEU A 227 8.58 18.50 -9.69
CA LEU A 227 7.49 17.53 -9.67
C LEU A 227 6.53 17.74 -8.51
N SER A 228 7.01 18.34 -7.42
CA SER A 228 6.24 18.50 -6.18
C SER A 228 5.22 19.62 -6.28
N GLN A 229 5.54 20.70 -6.98
CA GLN A 229 4.61 21.81 -7.16
C GLN A 229 3.26 21.40 -7.79
N PRO A 230 3.21 20.78 -8.99
CA PRO A 230 1.93 20.41 -9.60
C PRO A 230 1.16 19.38 -8.74
N VAL A 231 1.86 18.46 -8.07
CA VAL A 231 1.24 17.47 -7.18
C VAL A 231 0.61 18.14 -5.95
N ARG A 232 1.26 19.15 -5.37
CA ARG A 232 0.72 19.94 -4.26
C ARG A 232 -0.51 20.73 -4.69
N GLU A 233 -0.43 21.43 -5.83
CA GLU A 233 -1.55 22.22 -6.37
C GLU A 233 -2.76 21.33 -6.67
N GLU A 234 -2.56 20.15 -7.27
CA GLU A 234 -3.63 19.19 -7.53
C GLU A 234 -4.27 18.70 -6.23
N ARG A 235 -3.46 18.31 -5.24
CA ARG A 235 -3.95 17.85 -3.94
C ARG A 235 -4.69 18.94 -3.17
N GLU A 236 -4.19 20.18 -3.20
CA GLU A 236 -4.86 21.34 -2.60
C GLU A 236 -6.21 21.58 -3.26
N ARG A 237 -6.25 21.57 -4.60
CA ARG A 237 -7.50 21.70 -5.36
C ARG A 237 -8.50 20.59 -5.02
N GLU A 238 -8.07 19.33 -5.00
CA GLU A 238 -8.93 18.20 -4.63
C GLU A 238 -9.46 18.34 -3.19
N SER A 239 -8.61 18.78 -2.25
CA SER A 239 -8.99 19.03 -0.86
C SER A 239 -10.00 20.17 -0.75
N GLU A 240 -9.83 21.24 -1.51
CA GLU A 240 -10.76 22.38 -1.56
C GLU A 240 -12.09 22.00 -2.20
N GLU A 241 -12.07 21.28 -3.32
CA GLU A 241 -13.28 20.75 -3.98
C GLU A 241 -14.05 19.83 -3.03
N ALA A 242 -13.36 18.90 -2.35
CA ALA A 242 -13.96 18.05 -1.33
C ALA A 242 -14.55 18.87 -0.18
N ARG A 243 -13.82 19.89 0.31
CA ARG A 243 -14.30 20.78 1.38
C ARG A 243 -15.56 21.55 0.97
N MET A 244 -15.60 22.09 -0.25
CA MET A 244 -16.75 22.83 -0.77
C MET A 244 -17.95 21.90 -0.98
N ALA A 245 -17.74 20.72 -1.57
CA ALA A 245 -18.78 19.71 -1.75
C ALA A 245 -19.38 19.29 -0.41
N ILE A 246 -18.54 18.92 0.56
CA ILE A 246 -18.95 18.56 1.93
C ILE A 246 -19.71 19.70 2.61
N ALA A 247 -19.21 20.94 2.50
CA ALA A 247 -19.87 22.11 3.10
C ALA A 247 -21.25 22.38 2.50
N SER A 248 -21.43 22.11 1.20
CA SER A 248 -22.72 22.22 0.50
C SER A 248 -23.67 21.04 0.76
N GLY A 249 -23.23 20.01 1.49
CA GLY A 249 -24.01 18.80 1.75
C GLY A 249 -23.97 17.77 0.61
N GLN A 250 -23.06 17.92 -0.37
CA GLN A 250 -22.81 16.93 -1.41
C GLN A 250 -21.74 15.94 -0.94
N PHE A 251 -22.14 14.68 -0.76
CA PHE A 251 -21.26 13.61 -0.26
C PHE A 251 -20.94 12.54 -1.30
N ASP A 252 -21.40 12.71 -2.55
CA ASP A 252 -21.03 11.85 -3.68
C ASP A 252 -19.69 12.27 -4.26
N ILE A 253 -18.67 12.26 -3.42
CA ILE A 253 -17.29 12.59 -3.79
C ILE A 253 -16.38 11.38 -3.57
N PRO A 254 -15.24 11.31 -4.30
CA PRO A 254 -14.22 10.32 -4.04
C PRO A 254 -13.86 10.27 -2.55
N GLY A 255 -13.94 9.07 -1.99
CA GLY A 255 -13.60 8.76 -0.60
C GLY A 255 -14.71 8.83 0.44
N LEU A 256 -15.87 9.42 0.13
CA LEU A 256 -17.09 9.31 0.95
C LEU A 256 -18.15 8.41 0.31
N SER A 257 -18.33 8.50 -1.01
CA SER A 257 -19.40 7.81 -1.75
C SER A 257 -19.33 6.28 -1.65
N ARG A 258 -18.11 5.73 -1.58
CA ARG A 258 -17.87 4.28 -1.37
C ARG A 258 -18.39 3.80 -0.02
N ALA A 259 -18.30 4.65 1.00
CA ALA A 259 -18.48 4.26 2.38
C ALA A 259 -19.90 4.54 2.90
N MET A 260 -20.54 5.62 2.42
CA MET A 260 -21.71 6.20 3.07
C MET A 260 -22.80 6.60 2.07
N GLN A 261 -24.03 6.22 2.39
CA GLN A 261 -25.24 6.81 1.83
C GLN A 261 -25.77 7.87 2.81
N TYR A 262 -26.04 9.06 2.31
CA TYR A 262 -26.45 10.20 3.11
C TYR A 262 -27.87 10.64 2.75
N GLU A 263 -28.72 10.79 3.76
CA GLU A 263 -30.08 11.31 3.64
C GLU A 263 -30.24 12.50 4.61
N ASP A 264 -30.57 13.68 4.09
CA ASP A 264 -30.89 14.86 4.91
C ASP A 264 -32.41 15.07 4.96
N PHE A 265 -32.96 15.10 6.17
CA PHE A 265 -34.37 15.40 6.44
C PHE A 265 -34.53 16.81 7.03
N GLY A 266 -33.55 17.70 6.86
CA GLY A 266 -33.50 19.05 7.40
C GLY A 266 -33.11 19.06 8.87
N SER A 267 -34.02 18.62 9.75
CA SER A 267 -33.80 18.59 11.21
C SER A 267 -33.05 17.35 11.70
N SER A 268 -32.91 16.34 10.85
CA SER A 268 -32.17 15.12 11.16
C SER A 268 -31.40 14.63 9.94
N ILE A 269 -30.21 14.09 10.17
CA ILE A 269 -29.41 13.43 9.13
C ILE A 269 -29.32 11.96 9.43
N LYS A 270 -29.40 11.16 8.37
CA LYS A 270 -29.24 9.71 8.44
C LYS A 270 -28.11 9.30 7.52
N MET A 271 -27.11 8.66 8.12
CA MET A 271 -25.95 8.11 7.45
C MET A 271 -26.03 6.59 7.50
N VAL A 272 -26.06 5.96 6.33
CA VAL A 272 -26.11 4.50 6.20
C VAL A 272 -24.79 4.03 5.60
N PHE A 273 -24.06 3.22 6.36
CA PHE A 273 -22.87 2.51 5.91
C PHE A 273 -23.28 1.08 5.53
N PRO A 274 -23.46 0.78 4.24
CA PRO A 274 -24.09 -0.46 3.79
C PRO A 274 -23.18 -1.68 3.98
N MET A 275 -23.80 -2.85 3.82
CA MET A 275 -23.11 -4.13 3.70
C MET A 275 -22.24 -4.15 2.44
N PHE A 276 -21.25 -5.04 2.40
CA PHE A 276 -20.34 -5.28 1.26
C PHE A 276 -19.46 -4.10 0.85
N ARG A 277 -19.18 -3.16 1.75
CA ARG A 277 -18.29 -2.01 1.47
C ARG A 277 -16.83 -2.39 1.21
N ASN A 278 -16.35 -3.49 1.80
CA ASN A 278 -14.97 -3.98 1.66
C ASN A 278 -14.89 -5.23 0.77
N LYS A 279 -15.37 -5.13 -0.48
CA LYS A 279 -15.52 -6.27 -1.41
C LYS A 279 -14.24 -7.09 -1.59
N VAL A 280 -13.11 -6.42 -1.80
CA VAL A 280 -11.80 -7.07 -2.02
C VAL A 280 -11.35 -7.82 -0.76
N LEU A 281 -11.43 -7.19 0.40
CA LEU A 281 -11.03 -7.82 1.67
C LEU A 281 -11.94 -9.02 1.99
N SER A 282 -13.25 -8.92 1.74
CA SER A 282 -14.18 -10.04 1.89
C SER A 282 -13.87 -11.19 0.93
N LEU A 283 -13.49 -10.90 -0.32
CA LEU A 283 -13.08 -11.92 -1.29
C LEU A 283 -11.79 -12.62 -0.86
N VAL A 284 -10.77 -11.84 -0.47
CA VAL A 284 -9.50 -12.40 0.04
C VAL A 284 -9.76 -13.27 1.27
N ALA A 285 -10.53 -12.77 2.25
CA ALA A 285 -10.89 -13.55 3.42
C ALA A 285 -11.60 -14.86 3.04
N ALA A 286 -12.51 -14.83 2.05
CA ALA A 286 -13.21 -16.02 1.57
C ALA A 286 -12.28 -17.04 0.90
N VAL A 287 -11.33 -16.58 0.07
CA VAL A 287 -10.30 -17.45 -0.55
C VAL A 287 -9.44 -18.11 0.52
N PHE A 288 -9.02 -17.36 1.55
CA PHE A 288 -8.27 -17.92 2.67
C PHE A 288 -9.12 -18.90 3.48
N ALA A 289 -10.37 -18.55 3.79
CA ALA A 289 -11.28 -19.44 4.51
C ALA A 289 -11.47 -20.77 3.77
N GLY A 290 -11.76 -20.73 2.46
CA GLY A 290 -11.90 -21.92 1.63
C GLY A 290 -10.61 -22.72 1.51
N GLY A 291 -9.50 -22.06 1.15
CA GLY A 291 -8.21 -22.71 0.93
C GLY A 291 -7.64 -23.37 2.19
N PHE A 292 -7.67 -22.67 3.32
CA PHE A 292 -7.18 -23.23 4.59
C PHE A 292 -8.13 -24.30 5.15
N SER A 293 -9.46 -24.14 5.01
CA SER A 293 -10.39 -25.20 5.42
C SER A 293 -10.20 -26.48 4.61
N PHE A 294 -10.03 -26.35 3.29
CA PHE A 294 -9.75 -27.48 2.41
C PHE A 294 -8.40 -28.15 2.75
N ALA A 295 -7.35 -27.35 2.93
CA ALA A 295 -6.04 -27.86 3.31
C ALA A 295 -6.08 -28.59 4.66
N SER A 296 -6.76 -28.03 5.67
CA SER A 296 -6.95 -28.68 6.97
C SER A 296 -7.73 -29.99 6.85
N TYR A 297 -8.80 -30.02 6.05
CA TYR A 297 -9.56 -31.25 5.82
C TYR A 297 -8.69 -32.35 5.19
N LYS A 298 -7.96 -32.04 4.11
CA LYS A 298 -7.06 -33.00 3.45
C LYS A 298 -5.92 -33.46 4.36
N MET A 299 -5.40 -32.58 5.22
CA MET A 299 -4.37 -32.96 6.20
C MET A 299 -4.92 -33.91 7.28
N ILE A 300 -6.16 -33.71 7.73
CA ILE A 300 -6.80 -34.61 8.70
C ILE A 300 -7.04 -35.98 8.07
N GLU A 301 -7.49 -36.03 6.81
CA GLU A 301 -7.67 -37.27 6.05
C GLU A 301 -6.34 -38.00 5.81
N LEU A 302 -5.28 -37.29 5.42
CA LEU A 302 -3.96 -37.89 5.27
C LEU A 302 -3.36 -38.35 6.63
N ALA A 303 -3.73 -37.67 7.72
CA ALA A 303 -3.31 -38.04 9.06
C ALA A 303 -4.01 -39.30 9.58
N SER A 304 -5.26 -39.57 9.19
CA SER A 304 -5.98 -40.77 9.63
C SER A 304 -5.39 -42.05 9.07
N ASP A 305 -4.75 -41.99 7.91
CA ASP A 305 -4.22 -43.17 7.21
C ASP A 305 -2.71 -43.40 7.47
N GLY A 306 -2.02 -42.42 8.08
CA GLY A 306 -0.55 -42.34 8.10
C GLY A 306 0.18 -42.88 9.35
N GLY A 307 -0.51 -43.49 10.32
CA GLY A 307 0.12 -44.00 11.55
C GLY A 307 0.95 -42.93 12.30
N ALA A 308 2.21 -43.21 12.64
CA ALA A 308 3.10 -42.26 13.31
C ALA A 308 3.41 -40.99 12.48
N PHE A 309 3.46 -41.12 11.16
CA PHE A 309 3.58 -39.97 10.24
C PHE A 309 2.29 -39.15 10.20
N GLY A 310 1.14 -39.79 10.41
CA GLY A 310 -0.15 -39.13 10.57
C GLY A 310 -0.22 -38.22 11.81
N ILE A 311 0.37 -38.62 12.93
CA ILE A 311 0.47 -37.77 14.14
C ILE A 311 1.28 -36.49 13.85
N PHE A 312 2.37 -36.61 13.09
CA PHE A 312 3.17 -35.46 12.67
C PHE A 312 2.36 -34.50 11.79
N ILE A 313 1.62 -35.02 10.80
CA ILE A 313 0.73 -34.21 9.95
C ILE A 313 -0.38 -33.54 10.78
N ALA A 314 -0.98 -34.25 11.72
CA ALA A 314 -2.03 -33.72 12.59
C ALA A 314 -1.54 -32.52 13.43
N LEU A 315 -0.31 -32.58 13.95
CA LEU A 315 0.31 -31.46 14.66
C LEU A 315 0.47 -30.22 13.76
N PHE A 316 0.88 -30.43 12.50
CA PHE A 316 1.02 -29.36 11.51
C PHE A 316 -0.32 -28.83 10.98
N CYS A 317 -1.41 -29.60 11.09
CA CYS A 317 -2.76 -29.16 10.70
C CYS A 317 -3.32 -28.06 11.62
N LEU A 318 -2.94 -28.07 12.91
CA LEU A 318 -3.49 -27.20 13.94
C LEU A 318 -3.37 -25.68 13.61
N PRO A 319 -2.21 -25.14 13.20
CA PRO A 319 -2.11 -23.74 12.78
C PRO A 319 -2.97 -23.41 11.55
N PHE A 320 -3.09 -24.33 10.57
CA PHE A 320 -3.93 -24.13 9.40
C PHE A 320 -5.41 -24.10 9.77
N ALA A 321 -5.84 -24.98 10.68
CA ALA A 321 -7.22 -25.04 11.15
C ALA A 321 -7.60 -23.77 11.93
N ILE A 322 -6.69 -23.23 12.76
CA ILE A 322 -6.90 -21.95 13.44
C ILE A 322 -7.10 -20.82 12.41
N VAL A 323 -6.22 -20.73 11.41
CA VAL A 323 -6.35 -19.72 10.35
C VAL A 323 -7.65 -19.91 9.57
N ALA A 324 -8.06 -21.14 9.29
CA ALA A 324 -9.32 -21.47 8.62
C ALA A 324 -10.53 -20.97 9.42
N VAL A 325 -10.58 -21.25 10.74
CA VAL A 325 -11.67 -20.79 11.61
C VAL A 325 -11.72 -19.27 11.70
N ILE A 326 -10.58 -18.61 11.93
CA ILE A 326 -10.52 -17.14 12.03
C ILE A 326 -10.95 -16.49 10.70
N SER A 327 -10.40 -16.94 9.58
CA SER A 327 -10.74 -16.39 8.26
C SER A 327 -12.20 -16.63 7.89
N THR A 328 -12.79 -17.77 8.29
CA THR A 328 -14.23 -18.05 8.11
C THR A 328 -15.08 -17.09 8.92
N LEU A 329 -14.77 -16.88 10.20
CA LEU A 329 -15.48 -15.90 11.05
C LEU A 329 -15.39 -14.49 10.48
N VAL A 330 -14.20 -14.10 10.00
CA VAL A 330 -13.98 -12.80 9.34
C VAL A 330 -14.80 -12.67 8.05
N THR A 331 -14.84 -13.72 7.23
CA THR A 331 -15.62 -13.78 5.98
C THR A 331 -17.12 -13.67 6.25
N LEU A 332 -17.61 -14.26 7.35
CA LEU A 332 -19.02 -14.15 7.75
C LEU A 332 -19.34 -12.81 8.41
N TYR A 333 -18.38 -12.14 9.03
CA TYR A 333 -18.64 -10.90 9.76
C TYR A 333 -18.49 -9.64 8.90
N LEU A 334 -17.37 -9.51 8.18
CA LEU A 334 -17.00 -8.28 7.47
C LEU A 334 -18.02 -7.81 6.41
N PRO A 335 -18.49 -8.66 5.48
CA PRO A 335 -19.39 -8.19 4.41
C PRO A 335 -20.76 -7.80 4.95
N PHE A 336 -21.21 -8.37 6.07
CA PHE A 336 -22.56 -8.16 6.59
C PHE A 336 -22.64 -7.10 7.70
N ASN A 337 -21.54 -6.47 8.07
CA ASN A 337 -21.53 -5.43 9.08
C ASN A 337 -22.10 -4.11 8.53
N ARG A 338 -23.21 -3.65 9.09
CA ARG A 338 -23.92 -2.42 8.74
C ARG A 338 -23.89 -1.43 9.91
N LEU A 339 -23.68 -0.16 9.61
CA LEU A 339 -23.82 0.93 10.60
C LEU A 339 -24.85 1.93 10.08
N VAL A 340 -25.83 2.26 10.92
CA VAL A 340 -26.79 3.35 10.65
C VAL A 340 -26.64 4.36 11.76
N VAL A 341 -26.38 5.61 11.39
CA VAL A 341 -26.23 6.71 12.33
C VAL A 341 -27.27 7.76 12.00
N THR A 342 -28.07 8.11 13.00
CA THR A 342 -29.02 9.21 12.93
C THR A 342 -28.57 10.28 13.90
N ILE A 343 -28.46 11.51 13.41
CA ILE A 343 -28.13 12.69 14.22
C ILE A 343 -29.33 13.61 14.11
N ASP A 344 -29.95 13.90 15.25
CA ASP A 344 -31.09 14.80 15.38
C ASP A 344 -30.81 15.86 16.46
N ALA A 345 -31.76 16.75 16.71
CA ALA A 345 -31.64 17.77 17.75
C ALA A 345 -31.55 17.20 19.18
N GLN A 346 -31.95 15.94 19.39
CA GLN A 346 -31.93 15.28 20.71
C GLN A 346 -30.59 14.59 20.97
N GLY A 347 -29.91 14.09 19.93
CA GLY A 347 -28.67 13.34 20.11
C GLY A 347 -28.17 12.60 18.88
N ILE A 348 -27.16 11.77 19.13
CA ILE A 348 -26.61 10.81 18.17
C ILE A 348 -27.11 9.42 18.53
N LYS A 349 -27.70 8.74 17.55
CA LYS A 349 -28.09 7.34 17.62
C LYS A 349 -27.28 6.54 16.61
N ALA A 350 -26.36 5.71 17.11
CA ALA A 350 -25.54 4.81 16.29
C ALA A 350 -26.00 3.35 16.48
N LEU A 351 -26.56 2.77 15.43
CA LEU A 351 -27.05 1.39 15.36
C LEU A 351 -26.09 0.54 14.54
N ARG A 352 -25.42 -0.41 15.19
CA ARG A 352 -24.60 -1.41 14.52
C ARG A 352 -25.37 -2.71 14.40
N SER A 353 -25.49 -3.21 13.18
CA SER A 353 -26.21 -4.44 12.86
C SER A 353 -25.30 -5.40 12.10
N TRP A 354 -25.50 -6.70 12.33
CA TRP A 354 -25.03 -7.73 11.41
C TRP A 354 -26.21 -8.16 10.57
N MET A 355 -26.10 -7.96 9.27
CA MET A 355 -27.21 -7.94 8.33
C MET A 355 -28.29 -6.92 8.77
N TYR A 356 -29.39 -7.42 9.32
CA TYR A 356 -30.51 -6.62 9.84
C TYR A 356 -30.72 -6.81 11.35
N ILE A 357 -29.93 -7.68 12.00
CA ILE A 357 -30.04 -7.96 13.42
C ILE A 357 -29.22 -6.92 14.20
N PRO A 358 -29.84 -6.14 15.11
CA PRO A 358 -29.13 -5.12 15.88
C PRO A 358 -28.21 -5.79 16.91
N ILE A 359 -26.89 -5.57 16.78
CA ILE A 359 -25.89 -6.07 17.74
C ILE A 359 -25.69 -5.04 18.86
N LYS A 360 -25.57 -3.76 18.48
CA LYS A 360 -25.21 -2.72 19.44
C LYS A 360 -25.89 -1.40 19.09
N ILE A 361 -26.54 -0.80 20.08
CA ILE A 361 -27.20 0.50 19.96
C ILE A 361 -26.53 1.46 20.94
N HIS A 362 -26.02 2.58 20.44
CA HIS A 362 -25.60 3.70 21.28
C HIS A 362 -26.54 4.87 21.05
N ARG A 363 -26.95 5.51 22.13
CA ARG A 363 -27.69 6.78 22.14
C ARG A 363 -26.98 7.72 23.09
N ARG A 364 -26.66 8.92 22.62
CA ARG A 364 -26.05 9.97 23.44
C ARG A 364 -26.70 11.30 23.11
N ALA A 365 -27.00 12.08 24.13
CA ALA A 365 -27.46 13.45 23.93
C ALA A 365 -26.32 14.30 23.39
N LEU A 366 -26.62 15.35 22.62
CA LEU A 366 -25.57 16.23 22.07
C LEU A 366 -24.74 16.88 23.18
N SER A 367 -25.35 17.19 24.33
CA SER A 367 -24.68 17.76 25.51
C SER A 367 -23.63 16.82 26.15
N GLU A 368 -23.76 15.51 25.97
CA GLU A 368 -22.82 14.52 26.50
C GLU A 368 -21.59 14.36 25.60
N ILE A 369 -21.59 14.94 24.40
CA ILE A 369 -20.49 14.82 23.44
C ILE A 369 -19.48 15.92 23.70
N LYS A 370 -18.24 15.52 24.01
CA LYS A 370 -17.15 16.45 24.27
C LYS A 370 -16.45 16.88 22.99
N ASN A 371 -16.14 15.93 22.11
CA ASN A 371 -15.45 16.19 20.86
C ASN A 371 -15.67 15.08 19.83
N LEU A 372 -15.35 15.41 18.58
CA LEU A 372 -15.17 14.44 17.50
C LEU A 372 -13.69 14.30 17.17
N ASN A 373 -13.26 13.10 16.78
CA ASN A 373 -11.93 12.89 16.23
C ASN A 373 -11.93 11.83 15.13
N ILE A 374 -10.99 11.96 14.21
CA ILE A 374 -10.69 10.92 13.23
C ILE A 374 -9.68 9.95 13.81
N LYS A 375 -9.81 8.67 13.47
CA LYS A 375 -8.82 7.63 13.80
C LYS A 375 -8.60 6.75 12.57
N ARG A 376 -7.33 6.51 12.24
CA ARG A 376 -6.97 5.55 11.19
C ARG A 376 -7.45 4.14 11.53
N THR A 377 -8.12 3.48 10.60
CA THR A 377 -8.58 2.09 10.71
C THR A 377 -7.72 1.12 9.90
N GLY A 378 -7.13 1.59 8.81
CA GLY A 378 -6.30 0.76 7.94
C GLY A 378 -5.74 1.56 6.76
N SER A 379 -5.32 0.83 5.73
CA SER A 379 -4.97 1.39 4.43
C SER A 379 -5.09 0.31 3.37
N THR A 380 -5.44 0.72 2.16
CA THR A 380 -5.42 -0.13 0.96
C THR A 380 -4.33 0.38 0.02
N GLY A 381 -3.65 -0.54 -0.67
CA GLY A 381 -2.52 -0.20 -1.53
C GLY A 381 -1.19 -0.09 -0.78
N GLU A 382 -0.14 0.23 -1.52
CA GLU A 382 1.24 0.32 -1.03
C GLU A 382 1.96 1.50 -1.69
N GLY A 383 2.83 2.19 -0.94
CA GLY A 383 3.57 3.35 -1.44
C GLY A 383 2.73 4.60 -1.66
N VAL A 384 2.89 5.25 -2.81
CA VAL A 384 2.22 6.52 -3.13
C VAL A 384 0.72 6.33 -3.36
N ASP A 385 0.32 5.21 -3.95
CA ASP A 385 -1.10 4.87 -4.17
C ASP A 385 -1.79 4.35 -2.91
N LYS A 386 -1.13 4.46 -1.75
CA LYS A 386 -1.65 4.00 -0.48
C LYS A 386 -2.74 4.94 0.02
N ILE A 387 -3.97 4.47 -0.04
CA ILE A 387 -5.13 5.17 0.50
C ILE A 387 -5.30 4.77 1.96
N GLU A 388 -5.21 5.74 2.86
CA GLU A 388 -5.47 5.52 4.27
C GLU A 388 -6.96 5.63 4.59
N HIS A 389 -7.46 4.67 5.35
CA HIS A 389 -8.86 4.63 5.77
C HIS A 389 -9.01 5.15 7.19
N TYR A 390 -10.02 5.97 7.40
CA TYR A 390 -10.32 6.61 8.68
C TYR A 390 -11.76 6.32 9.12
N LYS A 391 -11.98 6.45 10.43
CA LYS A 391 -13.31 6.49 11.04
C LYS A 391 -13.45 7.75 11.87
N VAL A 392 -14.66 8.27 11.95
CA VAL A 392 -15.00 9.38 12.86
C VAL A 392 -15.58 8.78 14.14
N LEU A 393 -15.01 9.19 15.28
CA LEU A 393 -15.43 8.79 16.61
C LEU A 393 -15.98 10.02 17.34
N ALA A 394 -17.15 9.86 17.97
CA ALA A 394 -17.67 10.80 18.96
C ALA A 394 -17.22 10.38 20.35
N THR A 395 -16.56 11.27 21.08
CA THR A 395 -16.10 11.01 22.46
C THR A 395 -17.03 11.69 23.44
N ASP A 396 -17.60 10.89 24.35
CA ASP A 396 -18.43 11.33 25.47
C ASP A 396 -17.57 12.08 26.52
N GLN A 397 -18.17 12.94 27.34
CA GLN A 397 -17.55 13.52 28.54
C GLN A 397 -16.92 12.47 29.47
N LYS A 398 -17.49 11.26 29.51
CA LYS A 398 -16.95 10.10 30.26
C LYS A 398 -15.77 9.40 29.58
N GLY A 399 -15.32 9.87 28.41
CA GLY A 399 -14.22 9.30 27.64
C GLY A 399 -14.58 8.08 26.80
N GLN A 400 -15.85 7.71 26.70
CA GLN A 400 -16.30 6.60 25.85
C GLN A 400 -16.40 7.05 24.38
N THR A 401 -15.82 6.27 23.47
CA THR A 401 -15.84 6.58 22.03
C THR A 401 -16.91 5.79 21.28
N ILE A 402 -17.70 6.46 20.44
CA ILE A 402 -18.74 5.86 19.61
C ILE A 402 -18.39 6.12 18.14
N PRO A 403 -18.27 5.09 17.29
CA PRO A 403 -18.06 5.30 15.86
C PRO A 403 -19.34 5.83 15.20
N ILE A 404 -19.21 7.00 14.56
CA ILE A 404 -20.31 7.67 13.84
C ILE A 404 -20.13 7.65 12.33
N ALA A 405 -18.90 7.44 11.85
CA ALA A 405 -18.61 7.20 10.44
C ALA A 405 -17.49 6.17 10.29
N LEU A 406 -17.54 5.35 9.24
CA LEU A 406 -16.59 4.25 9.00
C LEU A 406 -16.05 4.29 7.58
N ASP A 407 -14.80 3.83 7.43
CA ASP A 407 -14.13 3.55 6.15
C ASP A 407 -14.11 4.74 5.18
N LEU A 408 -13.90 5.94 5.72
CA LEU A 408 -13.69 7.16 4.95
C LEU A 408 -12.28 7.13 4.35
N ASP A 409 -12.14 7.46 3.07
CA ASP A 409 -10.86 7.37 2.37
C ASP A 409 -10.17 8.73 2.34
N GLY A 410 -8.88 8.75 2.67
CA GLY A 410 -8.07 9.96 2.68
C GLY A 410 -8.23 10.78 3.97
N ARG A 411 -7.12 11.35 4.43
CA ARG A 411 -7.08 12.14 5.67
C ARG A 411 -7.84 13.45 5.53
N ASP A 412 -7.61 14.17 4.43
CA ASP A 412 -8.14 15.52 4.20
C ASP A 412 -9.67 15.49 4.08
N VAL A 413 -10.21 14.58 3.25
CA VAL A 413 -11.66 14.33 3.13
C VAL A 413 -12.28 13.93 4.47
N SER A 414 -11.64 13.02 5.21
CA SER A 414 -12.12 12.58 6.53
C SER A 414 -12.14 13.72 7.55
N GLN A 415 -11.17 14.63 7.49
CA GLN A 415 -11.09 15.79 8.35
C GLN A 415 -12.18 16.81 8.01
N HIS A 416 -12.35 17.15 6.72
CA HIS A 416 -13.42 18.06 6.27
C HIS A 416 -14.80 17.52 6.65
N PHE A 417 -15.02 16.20 6.52
CA PHE A 417 -16.26 15.56 6.92
C PHE A 417 -16.47 15.57 8.46
N CYS A 418 -15.41 15.35 9.23
CA CYS A 418 -15.44 15.47 10.68
C CYS A 418 -15.79 16.90 11.12
N ASP A 419 -15.21 17.91 10.47
CA ASP A 419 -15.48 19.33 10.74
C ASP A 419 -16.92 19.71 10.38
N TYR A 420 -17.45 19.18 9.27
CA TYR A 420 -18.85 19.33 8.89
C TYR A 420 -19.80 18.78 9.98
N LEU A 421 -19.57 17.55 10.45
CA LEU A 421 -20.37 16.95 11.51
C LEU A 421 -20.24 17.72 12.83
N ALA A 422 -19.03 18.16 13.18
CA ALA A 422 -18.77 18.93 14.39
C ALA A 422 -19.50 20.27 14.39
N LYS A 423 -19.52 20.97 13.25
CA LYS A 423 -20.29 22.22 13.07
C LYS A 423 -21.79 21.98 13.23
N ARG A 424 -22.32 20.87 12.71
CA ARG A 424 -23.75 20.54 12.81
C ARG A 424 -24.17 20.10 14.22
N ILE A 425 -23.28 19.45 14.96
CA ILE A 425 -23.50 19.01 16.35
C ILE A 425 -23.21 20.12 17.37
N GLY A 426 -22.38 21.11 17.01
CA GLY A 426 -21.95 22.19 17.91
C GLY A 426 -20.82 21.80 18.86
N VAL A 427 -19.91 20.91 18.44
CA VAL A 427 -18.78 20.41 19.26
C VAL A 427 -17.43 20.70 18.63
N VAL A 428 -16.37 20.67 19.43
CA VAL A 428 -15.00 20.91 18.95
C VAL A 428 -14.41 19.63 18.35
N VAL A 429 -13.62 19.77 17.28
CA VAL A 429 -12.84 18.66 16.72
C VAL A 429 -11.50 18.56 17.45
N LYS A 430 -11.20 17.37 18.00
CA LYS A 430 -9.90 17.08 18.56
C LYS A 430 -8.99 16.58 17.44
N GLN A 431 -7.98 17.38 17.09
CA GLN A 431 -6.98 16.97 16.11
C GLN A 431 -6.20 15.75 16.61
N ASP A 432 -6.05 14.74 15.75
CA ASP A 432 -5.24 13.56 16.03
C ASP A 432 -3.77 13.98 15.88
N THR A 433 -3.11 14.33 17.01
CA THR A 433 -1.68 14.58 17.04
C THR A 433 -0.99 13.28 16.61
N PRO A 434 -0.16 13.27 15.55
CA PRO A 434 0.64 12.10 15.25
C PRO A 434 1.47 11.80 16.50
N LYS A 435 1.38 10.57 17.02
CA LYS A 435 2.38 10.10 17.97
C LYS A 435 3.71 10.14 17.22
N ALA A 436 4.60 11.02 17.69
CA ALA A 436 5.98 11.14 17.25
C ALA A 436 6.68 9.78 17.27
#